data_AF-R7EVQ9-F1
#
_entry.id   AF-R7EVQ9-F1
#
_cell.length_a   1.000
_cell.length_b   1.000
_cell.length_c   1.000
_cell.angle_alpha   90.00
_cell.angle_beta   90.00
_cell.angle_gamma   90.00
#
_symmetry.space_group_name_H-M   'P 1'
#
loop_
_entity.id
_entity.type
_entity.pdbx_description
1 polymer ?
#
loop_
_entity_poly.entity_id
_entity_poly.type
_entity_poly.pdbx_seq_one_letter_code
_entity_poly.pdbx_strand_id
1 'polypeptide(L)'
;MIQESITNEWAEFLAYTKEPTYAVRNKKDNSFLGRFTLDMLMENYGFARILTALARGYLFHNPDGTPKGGDPYERTDDARRALCAWCSIPDKKNATPRAEWQFKTDFRELQDAFPELVNEGGCGWYIRHLHGIADFVNSNRDKVGKTTHKLADNMEKLEDAWRKKVIQFQIPIFSEGTKGDLILRFDDVIADALELGALRREPITLTEQQEQWLAEVTLQKVPLHVTRTIFEYYLANKPADSDWCVLPVTNVEAYLGSSALGRMYIKKLPELFVERKCAGGGVEMYRFFS
;
A
#
# COMPACT_ATOMS: atom_id res chain seq x y z
N MET A 1 12.39 -5.76 -17.39
CA MET A 1 11.60 -5.90 -16.15
C MET A 1 10.36 -6.68 -16.52
N ILE A 2 10.25 -7.93 -16.08
CA ILE A 2 8.96 -8.61 -16.10
C ILE A 2 8.09 -7.76 -15.17
N GLN A 3 7.11 -7.06 -15.73
CA GLN A 3 6.18 -6.27 -14.94
C GLN A 3 5.26 -7.29 -14.27
N GLU A 4 5.63 -7.74 -13.07
CA GLU A 4 4.82 -8.65 -12.26
C GLU A 4 3.41 -8.07 -12.14
N SER A 5 2.37 -8.82 -12.51
CA SER A 5 0.98 -8.34 -12.47
C SER A 5 0.61 -7.78 -11.10
N ILE A 6 -0.26 -6.77 -11.08
CA ILE A 6 -0.83 -6.19 -9.85
C ILE A 6 -1.54 -7.23 -8.98
N THR A 7 -1.94 -8.35 -9.58
CA THR A 7 -2.68 -9.42 -8.91
C THR A 7 -1.78 -10.38 -8.13
N ASN A 8 -0.45 -10.30 -8.27
CA ASN A 8 0.51 -10.98 -7.42
C ASN A 8 0.68 -10.19 -6.11
N GLU A 9 -0.10 -10.58 -5.11
CA GLU A 9 -0.15 -9.94 -3.80
C GLU A 9 1.06 -10.31 -2.94
N TRP A 10 1.69 -11.46 -3.18
CA TRP A 10 2.98 -11.80 -2.54
C TRP A 10 4.08 -10.84 -3.00
N ALA A 11 4.14 -10.53 -4.30
CA ALA A 11 5.05 -9.51 -4.81
C ALA A 11 4.75 -8.12 -4.23
N GLU A 12 3.47 -7.79 -3.99
CA GLU A 12 3.08 -6.57 -3.28
C GLU A 12 3.61 -6.55 -1.84
N PHE A 13 3.42 -7.64 -1.09
CA PHE A 13 3.98 -7.80 0.25
C PHE A 13 5.51 -7.64 0.27
N LEU A 14 6.21 -8.26 -0.67
CA LEU A 14 7.66 -8.16 -0.78
C LEU A 14 8.13 -6.74 -1.10
N ALA A 15 7.37 -5.96 -1.88
CA ALA A 15 7.67 -4.57 -2.17
C ALA A 15 7.61 -3.66 -0.93
N TYR A 16 6.95 -4.12 0.15
CA TYR A 16 6.84 -3.39 1.42
C TYR A 16 7.68 -3.99 2.55
N THR A 17 8.47 -5.04 2.29
CA THR A 17 9.28 -5.71 3.33
C THR A 17 10.74 -5.90 2.93
N LYS A 18 11.03 -5.99 1.63
CA LYS A 18 12.41 -6.03 1.11
C LYS A 18 13.02 -4.65 0.96
N GLU A 19 14.33 -4.61 0.77
CA GLU A 19 15.06 -3.37 0.54
C GLU A 19 14.61 -2.70 -0.78
N PRO A 20 14.21 -1.43 -0.75
CA PRO A 20 13.83 -0.69 -1.95
C PRO A 20 15.02 -0.44 -2.88
N THR A 21 14.75 -0.31 -4.18
CA THR A 21 15.76 0.13 -5.16
C THR A 21 15.56 1.62 -5.48
N TYR A 22 16.61 2.42 -5.28
CA TYR A 22 16.59 3.85 -5.58
C TYR A 22 17.31 4.14 -6.91
N ALA A 23 16.54 4.30 -7.98
CA ALA A 23 17.07 4.61 -9.31
C ALA A 23 16.12 5.53 -10.08
N VAL A 24 16.68 6.35 -10.98
CA VAL A 24 15.91 7.27 -11.82
C VAL A 24 16.46 7.25 -13.25
N ARG A 25 15.60 7.04 -14.24
CA ARG A 25 15.99 7.11 -15.66
C ARG A 25 15.89 8.52 -16.24
N ASN A 26 14.94 9.31 -15.75
CA ASN A 26 14.71 10.69 -16.16
C ASN A 26 13.77 11.40 -15.16
N LYS A 27 13.55 12.71 -15.32
CA LYS A 27 12.74 13.54 -14.41
C LYS A 27 11.27 13.12 -14.26
N LYS A 28 10.74 12.26 -15.14
CA LYS A 28 9.37 11.73 -15.05
C LYS A 28 9.32 10.35 -14.41
N ASP A 29 10.48 9.72 -14.18
CA ASP A 29 10.59 8.41 -13.55
C ASP A 29 10.52 8.56 -12.03
N ASN A 30 9.46 8.04 -11.43
CA ASN A 30 9.24 8.04 -9.99
C ASN A 30 9.41 6.63 -9.38
N SER A 31 10.04 5.69 -10.09
CA SER A 31 10.20 4.31 -9.61
C SER A 31 10.99 4.20 -8.29
N PHE A 32 11.87 5.17 -7.99
CA PHE A 32 12.56 5.27 -6.70
C PHE A 32 11.63 5.48 -5.50
N LEU A 33 10.36 5.85 -5.72
CA LEU A 33 9.34 5.90 -4.67
C LEU A 33 8.82 4.50 -4.28
N GLY A 34 9.26 3.44 -4.94
CA GLY A 34 8.73 2.09 -4.74
C GLY A 34 7.25 2.00 -5.14
N ARG A 35 6.48 1.16 -4.44
CA ARG A 35 5.02 1.06 -4.61
C ARG A 35 4.30 2.13 -3.78
N PHE A 36 4.70 3.39 -3.98
CA PHE A 36 4.04 4.57 -3.42
C PHE A 36 3.92 5.66 -4.50
N THR A 37 2.87 6.48 -4.38
CA THR A 37 2.83 7.76 -5.10
C THR A 37 3.33 8.89 -4.22
N LEU A 38 3.75 9.99 -4.85
CA LEU A 38 4.14 11.20 -4.14
C LEU A 38 3.06 11.70 -3.17
N ASP A 39 1.79 11.57 -3.56
CA ASP A 39 0.67 12.04 -2.75
C ASP A 39 0.43 11.10 -1.56
N MET A 40 0.56 9.78 -1.73
CA MET A 40 0.47 8.83 -0.61
C MET A 40 1.48 9.15 0.49
N LEU A 41 2.72 9.44 0.12
CA LEU A 41 3.79 9.76 1.06
C LEU A 41 3.56 11.10 1.77
N MET A 42 3.03 12.10 1.05
CA MET A 42 2.80 13.44 1.61
C MET A 42 1.58 13.49 2.54
N GLU A 43 0.52 12.77 2.20
CA GLU A 43 -0.80 12.90 2.83
C GLU A 43 -1.18 11.66 3.67
N ASN A 44 -0.35 10.63 3.71
CA ASN A 44 -0.55 9.38 4.46
C ASN A 44 -1.92 8.70 4.19
N TYR A 45 -2.28 8.53 2.92
CA TYR A 45 -3.49 7.79 2.48
C TYR A 45 -3.14 6.58 1.61
N GLY A 46 -4.11 5.67 1.42
CA GLY A 46 -3.89 4.42 0.67
C GLY A 46 -3.20 3.31 1.48
N PHE A 47 -3.01 3.51 2.78
CA PHE A 47 -2.33 2.57 3.68
C PHE A 47 -3.18 1.37 4.08
N ALA A 48 -4.52 1.44 3.97
CA ALA A 48 -5.39 0.31 4.32
C ALA A 48 -4.97 -0.96 3.59
N ARG A 49 -4.89 -0.94 2.24
CA ARG A 49 -4.43 -2.08 1.45
C ARG A 49 -3.00 -2.52 1.79
N ILE A 50 -2.09 -1.58 2.02
CA ILE A 50 -0.69 -1.88 2.36
C ILE A 50 -0.61 -2.65 3.67
N LEU A 51 -1.25 -2.14 4.72
CA LEU A 51 -1.27 -2.76 6.04
C LEU A 51 -2.01 -4.11 6.00
N THR A 52 -3.09 -4.23 5.22
CA THR A 52 -3.79 -5.51 5.02
C THR A 52 -2.91 -6.52 4.29
N ALA A 53 -2.17 -6.13 3.26
CA ALA A 53 -1.21 -7.02 2.58
C ALA A 53 -0.10 -7.49 3.52
N LEU A 54 0.43 -6.58 4.36
CA LEU A 54 1.40 -6.91 5.40
C LEU A 54 0.83 -7.91 6.41
N ALA A 55 -0.35 -7.63 6.97
CA ALA A 55 -1.01 -8.52 7.92
C ALA A 55 -1.25 -9.91 7.33
N ARG A 56 -1.75 -10.00 6.08
CA ARG A 56 -1.95 -11.27 5.38
C ARG A 56 -0.63 -12.04 5.22
N GLY A 57 0.48 -11.36 4.92
CA GLY A 57 1.80 -11.99 4.85
C GLY A 57 2.19 -12.69 6.15
N TYR A 58 2.05 -12.02 7.30
CA TYR A 58 2.42 -12.58 8.60
C TYR A 58 1.40 -13.60 9.15
N LEU A 59 0.13 -13.50 8.77
CA LEU A 59 -0.92 -14.46 9.15
C LEU A 59 -0.82 -15.79 8.39
N PHE A 60 -0.54 -15.73 7.08
CA PHE A 60 -0.76 -16.85 6.17
C PHE A 60 0.49 -17.39 5.48
N HIS A 61 1.65 -16.74 5.60
CA HIS A 61 2.85 -17.16 4.86
C HIS A 61 4.07 -17.37 5.75
N ASN A 62 4.91 -18.31 5.33
CA ASN A 62 6.30 -18.40 5.76
C ASN A 62 7.15 -17.35 5.02
N PRO A 63 8.39 -17.07 5.47
CA PRO A 63 9.26 -16.09 4.82
C PRO A 63 9.56 -16.35 3.33
N ASP A 64 9.47 -17.60 2.88
CA ASP A 64 9.63 -17.99 1.47
C ASP A 64 8.35 -17.85 0.63
N GLY A 65 7.26 -17.39 1.24
CA GLY A 65 5.94 -17.22 0.62
C GLY A 65 5.09 -18.48 0.57
N THR A 66 5.57 -19.62 1.07
CA THR A 66 4.73 -20.82 1.20
C THR A 66 3.61 -20.60 2.20
N PRO A 67 2.40 -21.17 1.98
CA PRO A 67 1.32 -21.07 2.94
C PRO A 67 1.74 -21.65 4.30
N LYS A 68 1.41 -20.95 5.36
CA LYS A 68 1.61 -21.36 6.75
C LYS A 68 0.44 -22.25 7.18
N GLY A 69 0.75 -23.40 7.77
CA GLY A 69 -0.27 -24.30 8.33
C GLY A 69 -0.85 -23.79 9.66
N GLY A 70 -1.90 -24.45 10.14
CA GLY A 70 -2.56 -24.15 11.43
C GLY A 70 -3.47 -22.93 11.38
N ASP A 71 -4.10 -22.62 12.52
CA ASP A 71 -5.13 -21.58 12.62
C ASP A 71 -4.54 -20.16 12.52
N PRO A 72 -4.92 -19.32 11.53
CA PRO A 72 -4.45 -17.94 11.44
C PRO A 72 -4.87 -17.07 12.63
N TYR A 73 -5.94 -17.40 13.34
CA TYR A 73 -6.38 -16.63 14.52
C TYR A 73 -5.34 -16.65 15.65
N GLU A 74 -4.57 -17.74 15.79
CA GLU A 74 -3.48 -17.87 16.77
C GLU A 74 -2.28 -16.93 16.48
N ARG A 75 -2.24 -16.31 15.28
CA ARG A 75 -1.13 -15.46 14.82
C ARG A 75 -1.49 -13.99 14.73
N THR A 76 -2.67 -13.61 15.22
CA THR A 76 -3.16 -12.23 15.19
C THR A 76 -2.27 -11.27 16.00
N ASP A 77 -1.73 -11.72 17.13
CA ASP A 77 -0.76 -10.95 17.93
C ASP A 77 0.55 -10.72 17.17
N ASP A 78 1.08 -11.74 16.50
CA ASP A 78 2.30 -11.60 15.69
C ASP A 78 2.07 -10.68 14.48
N ALA A 79 0.91 -10.79 13.82
CA ALA A 79 0.54 -9.88 12.73
C ALA A 79 0.47 -8.42 13.21
N ARG A 80 -0.14 -8.17 14.38
CA ARG A 80 -0.14 -6.84 15.01
C ARG A 80 1.27 -6.34 15.31
N ARG A 81 2.12 -7.18 15.89
CA ARG A 81 3.52 -6.83 16.18
C ARG A 81 4.29 -6.50 14.90
N ALA A 82 4.07 -7.23 13.81
CA ALA A 82 4.66 -6.92 12.51
C ALA A 82 4.19 -5.54 11.99
N LEU A 83 2.90 -5.22 12.08
CA LEU A 83 2.39 -3.90 11.70
C LEU A 83 3.03 -2.78 12.55
N CYS A 84 3.17 -2.99 13.86
CA CYS A 84 3.88 -2.06 14.75
C CYS A 84 5.36 -1.89 14.34
N ALA A 85 6.07 -2.98 14.08
CA ALA A 85 7.46 -2.95 13.64
C ALA A 85 7.63 -2.21 12.30
N TRP A 86 6.78 -2.50 11.31
CA TRP A 86 6.77 -1.82 10.01
C TRP A 86 6.53 -0.31 10.15
N CYS A 87 5.60 0.06 11.04
CA CYS A 87 5.21 1.44 11.32
C CYS A 87 6.18 2.20 12.25
N SER A 88 7.12 1.50 12.89
CA SER A 88 7.90 2.05 14.00
C SER A 88 8.60 3.37 13.65
N ILE A 89 8.51 4.33 14.56
CA ILE A 89 9.23 5.60 14.49
C ILE A 89 9.80 5.91 15.87
N PRO A 90 11.14 5.99 16.00
CA PRO A 90 11.77 6.11 17.30
C PRO A 90 11.35 7.40 18.00
N ASP A 91 11.36 7.37 19.32
CA ASP A 91 11.08 8.56 20.11
C ASP A 91 12.19 9.61 19.92
N LYS A 92 11.80 10.89 19.98
CA LYS A 92 12.77 11.99 19.97
C LYS A 92 13.65 11.84 21.22
N LYS A 93 14.96 12.14 21.12
CA LYS A 93 15.95 11.93 22.21
C LYS A 93 15.56 12.51 23.58
N ASN A 94 14.72 13.56 23.59
CA ASN A 94 14.23 14.24 24.80
C ASN A 94 12.71 14.09 24.98
N ALA A 95 12.10 13.04 24.42
CA ALA A 95 10.67 12.80 24.60
C ALA A 95 10.39 12.47 26.08
N THR A 96 9.40 13.15 26.65
CA THR A 96 8.88 12.80 27.96
C THR A 96 8.37 11.35 27.92
N PRO A 97 8.73 10.49 28.90
CA PRO A 97 8.20 9.14 28.99
C PRO A 97 6.68 9.17 28.88
N ARG A 98 6.16 8.44 27.91
CA ARG A 98 4.71 8.31 27.72
C ARG A 98 4.15 7.49 28.87
N ALA A 99 3.00 7.90 29.41
CA ALA A 99 2.27 7.09 30.36
C ALA A 99 1.77 5.80 29.68
N GLU A 100 1.58 4.71 30.42
CA GLU A 100 1.19 3.39 29.85
C GLU A 100 -0.08 3.43 28.98
N TRP A 101 -0.97 4.39 29.22
CA TRP A 101 -2.20 4.59 28.44
C TRP A 101 -1.99 5.33 27.10
N GLN A 102 -0.79 5.87 26.84
CA GLN A 102 -0.47 6.55 25.59
C GLN A 102 0.14 5.58 24.59
N PHE A 103 -0.48 5.45 23.41
CA PHE A 103 0.04 4.60 22.33
C PHE A 103 1.48 5.00 21.98
N LYS A 104 2.41 4.04 22.05
CA LYS A 104 3.81 4.25 21.68
C LYS A 104 3.99 4.21 20.17
N THR A 105 5.11 4.74 19.69
CA THR A 105 5.47 4.66 18.28
C THR A 105 6.85 4.08 18.03
N ASP A 106 7.67 4.01 19.07
CA ASP A 106 8.95 3.32 19.07
C ASP A 106 8.72 1.85 19.44
N PHE A 107 9.07 0.96 18.52
CA PHE A 107 8.96 -0.49 18.67
C PHE A 107 10.31 -1.18 18.43
N ARG A 108 11.42 -0.54 18.82
CA ARG A 108 12.78 -1.11 18.66
C ARG A 108 12.94 -2.47 19.32
N GLU A 109 12.17 -2.77 20.37
CA GLU A 109 12.16 -4.06 21.04
C GLU A 109 11.66 -5.20 20.15
N LEU A 110 11.05 -4.88 19.01
CA LEU A 110 10.61 -5.86 18.01
C LEU A 110 11.71 -6.21 17.00
N GLN A 111 12.90 -5.61 17.09
CA GLN A 111 13.99 -5.83 16.13
C GLN A 111 14.46 -7.28 16.05
N ASP A 112 14.56 -7.99 17.18
CA ASP A 112 14.94 -9.40 17.18
C ASP A 112 13.88 -10.29 16.48
N ALA A 113 12.61 -9.93 16.60
CA ALA A 113 11.50 -10.70 16.03
C ALA A 113 11.24 -10.38 14.56
N PHE A 114 11.50 -9.13 14.14
CA PHE A 114 11.21 -8.63 12.79
C PHE A 114 12.37 -7.76 12.26
N PRO A 115 13.58 -8.32 12.08
CA PRO A 115 14.77 -7.55 11.69
C PRO A 115 14.65 -6.92 10.30
N GLU A 116 13.82 -7.49 9.42
CA GLU A 116 13.48 -6.91 8.11
C GLU A 116 12.58 -5.67 8.23
N LEU A 117 11.77 -5.59 9.31
CA LEU A 117 10.79 -4.52 9.49
C LEU A 117 11.30 -3.38 10.33
N VAL A 118 12.09 -3.61 11.38
CA VAL A 118 12.60 -2.55 12.26
C VAL A 118 14.09 -2.74 12.49
N ASN A 119 14.86 -1.66 12.37
CA ASN A 119 16.30 -1.70 12.60
C ASN A 119 16.64 -1.49 14.09
N GLU A 120 17.92 -1.65 14.44
CA GLU A 120 18.43 -1.45 15.81
C GLU A 120 18.14 -0.03 16.35
N GLY A 121 18.04 0.96 15.47
CA GLY A 121 17.68 2.33 15.81
C GLY A 121 16.19 2.56 16.08
N GLY A 122 15.34 1.53 15.93
CA GLY A 122 13.89 1.62 16.10
C GLY A 122 13.14 2.19 14.90
N CYS A 123 13.81 2.48 13.78
CA CYS A 123 13.15 2.93 12.56
C CYS A 123 12.51 1.74 11.85
N GLY A 124 11.19 1.77 11.72
CA GLY A 124 10.42 0.83 10.92
C GLY A 124 10.64 0.99 9.43
N TRP A 125 10.23 -0.01 8.65
CA TRP A 125 10.51 -0.12 7.22
C TRP A 125 10.03 1.13 6.47
N TYR A 126 8.84 1.64 6.79
CA TYR A 126 8.29 2.81 6.11
C TYR A 126 9.12 4.08 6.33
N ILE A 127 9.53 4.35 7.57
CA ILE A 127 10.36 5.53 7.89
C ILE A 127 11.74 5.40 7.24
N ARG A 128 12.34 4.21 7.29
CA ARG A 128 13.61 3.97 6.57
C ARG A 128 13.46 4.19 5.08
N HIS A 129 12.35 3.76 4.49
CA HIS A 129 12.07 3.97 3.07
C HIS A 129 11.93 5.47 2.75
N LEU A 130 11.18 6.23 3.56
CA LEU A 130 11.06 7.68 3.44
C LEU A 130 12.40 8.40 3.53
N HIS A 131 13.26 8.02 4.49
CA HIS A 131 14.64 8.53 4.59
C HIS A 131 15.44 8.22 3.33
N GLY A 132 15.42 6.97 2.85
CA GLY A 132 16.14 6.61 1.63
C GLY A 132 15.63 7.37 0.39
N ILE A 133 14.33 7.65 0.29
CA ILE A 133 13.79 8.52 -0.75
C ILE A 133 14.37 9.94 -0.63
N ALA A 134 14.35 10.52 0.58
CA ALA A 134 14.85 11.87 0.82
C ALA A 134 16.34 12.00 0.49
N ASP A 135 17.17 11.04 0.92
CA ASP A 135 18.59 10.99 0.64
C ASP A 135 18.88 10.85 -0.85
N PHE A 136 18.12 9.99 -1.54
CA PHE A 136 18.20 9.82 -2.98
C PHE A 136 17.83 11.10 -3.72
N VAL A 137 16.74 11.75 -3.33
CA VAL A 137 16.29 13.04 -3.90
C VAL A 137 17.34 14.12 -3.69
N ASN A 138 17.89 14.24 -2.47
CA ASN A 138 18.94 15.21 -2.16
C ASN A 138 20.19 15.01 -3.02
N SER A 139 20.59 13.76 -3.23
CA SER A 139 21.77 13.41 -4.02
C SER A 139 21.56 13.54 -5.53
N ASN A 140 20.31 13.64 -6.00
CA ASN A 140 19.95 13.61 -7.42
C ASN A 140 18.94 14.70 -7.82
N ARG A 141 18.94 15.85 -7.14
CA ARG A 141 17.94 16.92 -7.34
C ARG A 141 17.82 17.41 -8.78
N ASP A 142 18.91 17.37 -9.55
CA ASP A 142 18.97 17.75 -10.96
C ASP A 142 18.40 16.68 -11.91
N LYS A 143 18.29 15.42 -11.45
CA LYS A 143 17.81 14.26 -12.23
C LYS A 143 16.37 13.87 -11.93
N VAL A 144 15.89 14.12 -10.70
CA VAL A 144 14.51 13.84 -10.29
C VAL A 144 13.57 15.00 -10.63
N GLY A 145 12.27 14.72 -10.67
CA GLY A 145 11.25 15.75 -10.86
C GLY A 145 11.22 16.74 -9.69
N LYS A 146 11.13 18.06 -9.97
CA LYS A 146 11.13 19.11 -8.92
C LYS A 146 10.05 18.91 -7.86
N THR A 147 8.90 18.34 -8.23
CA THR A 147 7.80 18.07 -7.31
C THR A 147 8.18 17.06 -6.22
N THR A 148 9.19 16.21 -6.43
CA THR A 148 9.65 15.22 -5.45
C THR A 148 10.59 15.81 -4.40
N HIS A 149 11.16 17.00 -4.65
CA HIS A 149 12.03 17.72 -3.70
C HIS A 149 11.32 17.95 -2.37
N LYS A 150 10.00 18.16 -2.40
CA LYS A 150 9.18 18.35 -1.20
C LYS A 150 9.27 17.19 -0.21
N LEU A 151 9.55 15.96 -0.65
CA LEU A 151 9.73 14.83 0.25
C LEU A 151 10.96 15.05 1.14
N ALA A 152 12.09 15.39 0.51
CA ALA A 152 13.32 15.71 1.23
C ALA A 152 13.20 17.01 2.05
N ASP A 153 12.55 18.03 1.51
CA ASP A 153 12.42 19.35 2.16
C ASP A 153 11.49 19.34 3.38
N ASN A 154 10.64 18.32 3.56
CA ASN A 154 9.61 18.27 4.62
C ASN A 154 9.73 17.04 5.53
N MET A 155 10.89 16.38 5.61
CA MET A 155 11.04 15.12 6.34
C MET A 155 10.52 15.15 7.79
N GLU A 156 10.85 16.19 8.57
CA GLU A 156 10.35 16.31 9.95
C GLU A 156 8.81 16.35 10.02
N LYS A 157 8.18 17.09 9.10
CA LYS A 157 6.72 17.18 9.02
C LYS A 157 6.10 15.83 8.63
N LEU A 158 6.74 15.09 7.72
CA LEU A 158 6.30 13.76 7.32
C LEU A 158 6.39 12.77 8.47
N GLU A 159 7.48 12.79 9.23
CA GLU A 159 7.66 11.99 10.44
C GLU A 159 6.63 12.30 11.52
N ASP A 160 6.40 13.57 11.81
CA ASP A 160 5.41 13.99 12.81
C ASP A 160 3.98 13.61 12.37
N ALA A 161 3.68 13.71 11.07
CA ALA A 161 2.40 13.25 10.50
C ALA A 161 2.26 11.73 10.60
N TRP A 162 3.31 10.97 10.28
CA TRP A 162 3.32 9.52 10.42
C TRP A 162 3.14 9.09 11.87
N ARG A 163 3.83 9.73 12.82
CA ARG A 163 3.70 9.46 14.26
C ARG A 163 2.24 9.58 14.73
N LYS A 164 1.51 10.59 14.25
CA LYS A 164 0.07 10.74 14.53
C LYS A 164 -0.76 9.59 13.95
N LYS A 165 -0.43 9.12 12.73
CA LYS A 165 -1.09 7.96 12.12
C LYS A 165 -0.82 6.67 12.90
N VAL A 166 0.41 6.40 13.31
CA VAL A 166 0.75 5.20 14.09
C VAL A 166 0.03 5.18 15.44
N ILE A 167 -0.10 6.32 16.11
CA ILE A 167 -0.94 6.45 17.32
C ILE A 167 -2.40 6.15 16.99
N GLN A 168 -2.92 6.74 15.92
CA GLN A 168 -4.30 6.55 15.48
C GLN A 168 -4.62 5.08 15.14
N PHE A 169 -3.70 4.37 14.49
CA PHE A 169 -3.88 2.97 14.09
C PHE A 169 -4.01 2.02 15.28
N GLN A 170 -3.51 2.40 16.45
CA GLN A 170 -3.56 1.58 17.67
C GLN A 170 -4.82 1.79 18.51
N ILE A 171 -5.67 2.77 18.18
CA ILE A 171 -6.88 3.07 18.95
C ILE A 171 -7.81 1.85 18.94
N PRO A 172 -8.19 1.29 20.11
CA PRO A 172 -9.12 0.17 20.18
C PRO A 172 -10.49 0.50 19.59
N ILE A 173 -11.15 -0.51 19.01
CA ILE A 173 -12.48 -0.39 18.41
C ILE A 173 -13.51 0.20 19.39
N PHE A 174 -13.42 -0.16 20.68
CA PHE A 174 -14.39 0.23 21.72
C PHE A 174 -14.06 1.54 22.44
N SER A 175 -13.15 2.38 21.92
CA SER A 175 -12.80 3.63 22.62
C SER A 175 -13.98 4.62 22.61
N GLU A 176 -14.44 5.03 23.80
CA GLU A 176 -15.65 5.86 24.00
C GLU A 176 -15.56 7.26 23.35
N GLY A 177 -14.37 7.71 22.94
CA GLY A 177 -14.11 9.04 22.39
C GLY A 177 -14.05 9.14 20.85
N THR A 178 -14.10 8.02 20.12
CA THR A 178 -14.02 8.07 18.64
C THR A 178 -15.38 8.41 18.02
N LYS A 179 -15.67 9.71 17.90
CA LYS A 179 -16.75 10.19 17.03
C LYS A 179 -16.43 9.85 15.58
N GLY A 180 -17.18 8.89 15.01
CA GLY A 180 -17.64 8.84 13.60
C GLY A 180 -16.63 8.92 12.44
N ASP A 181 -15.34 9.17 12.68
CA ASP A 181 -14.35 9.27 11.61
C ASP A 181 -13.96 7.87 11.13
N LEU A 182 -13.82 7.74 9.81
CA LEU A 182 -13.22 6.59 9.11
C LEU A 182 -11.74 6.46 9.51
N ILE A 183 -11.50 6.00 10.73
CA ILE A 183 -10.19 5.77 11.29
C ILE A 183 -9.74 4.38 10.88
N LEU A 184 -8.63 4.29 10.14
CA LEU A 184 -7.93 3.03 9.90
C LEU A 184 -7.34 2.54 11.23
N ARG A 185 -7.64 1.30 11.64
CA ARG A 185 -7.08 0.66 12.85
C ARG A 185 -6.37 -0.64 12.49
N PHE A 186 -5.42 -1.05 13.31
CA PHE A 186 -4.79 -2.36 13.17
C PHE A 186 -5.77 -3.51 13.39
N ASP A 187 -6.74 -3.37 14.30
CA ASP A 187 -7.80 -4.36 14.47
C ASP A 187 -8.62 -4.56 13.18
N ASP A 188 -9.05 -3.46 12.56
CA ASP A 188 -9.81 -3.48 11.30
C ASP A 188 -8.96 -4.11 10.17
N VAL A 189 -7.68 -3.75 10.08
CA VAL A 189 -6.72 -4.33 9.11
C VAL A 189 -6.56 -5.83 9.28
N ILE A 190 -6.44 -6.32 10.53
CA ILE A 190 -6.25 -7.75 10.81
C ILE A 190 -7.55 -8.52 10.54
N ALA A 191 -8.71 -7.95 10.87
CA ALA A 191 -10.00 -8.52 10.52
C ALA A 191 -10.17 -8.66 8.99
N ASP A 192 -9.90 -7.58 8.24
CA ASP A 192 -9.91 -7.61 6.77
C ASP A 192 -8.92 -8.64 6.21
N ALA A 193 -7.73 -8.75 6.82
CA ALA A 193 -6.72 -9.72 6.42
C ALA A 193 -7.19 -11.17 6.61
N LEU A 194 -7.87 -11.46 7.72
CA LEU A 194 -8.46 -12.77 7.99
C LEU A 194 -9.59 -13.10 7.02
N GLU A 195 -10.45 -12.13 6.70
CA GLU A 195 -11.53 -12.28 5.72
C GLU A 195 -11.01 -12.56 4.30
N LEU A 196 -9.96 -11.85 3.89
CA LEU A 196 -9.35 -11.99 2.57
C LEU A 196 -8.47 -13.24 2.41
N GLY A 197 -7.97 -13.81 3.51
CA GLY A 197 -7.14 -15.02 3.50
C GLY A 197 -5.71 -14.82 2.97
N ALA A 198 -5.10 -15.91 2.51
CA ALA A 198 -3.70 -15.91 2.04
C ALA A 198 -3.48 -15.02 0.80
N LEU A 199 -2.28 -14.44 0.67
CA LEU A 199 -1.87 -13.64 -0.49
C LEU A 199 -1.83 -14.49 -1.76
N ARG A 200 -2.44 -13.99 -2.84
CA ARG A 200 -2.32 -14.60 -4.17
C ARG A 200 -0.88 -14.49 -4.67
N ARG A 201 -0.30 -15.62 -5.06
CA ARG A 201 1.05 -15.71 -5.64
C ARG A 201 1.03 -15.79 -7.15
N GLU A 202 0.13 -16.64 -7.69
CA GLU A 202 -0.02 -16.79 -9.12
C GLU A 202 -0.82 -15.62 -9.68
N PRO A 203 -0.23 -14.80 -10.57
CA PRO A 203 -0.93 -13.67 -11.15
C PRO A 203 -2.06 -14.13 -12.08
N ILE A 204 -3.12 -13.33 -12.17
CA ILE A 204 -4.11 -13.49 -13.24
C ILE A 204 -3.42 -13.24 -14.57
N THR A 205 -3.61 -14.19 -15.49
CA THR A 205 -3.18 -14.07 -16.88
C THR A 205 -4.43 -13.94 -17.74
N LEU A 206 -4.46 -12.91 -18.58
CA LEU A 206 -5.54 -12.71 -19.54
C LEU A 206 -5.42 -13.77 -20.64
N THR A 207 -6.56 -14.28 -21.12
CA THR A 207 -6.58 -15.14 -22.31
C THR A 207 -6.24 -14.32 -23.57
N GLU A 208 -5.81 -14.99 -24.64
CA GLU A 208 -5.56 -14.30 -25.93
C GLU A 208 -6.79 -13.51 -26.41
N GLN A 209 -7.98 -14.08 -26.23
CA GLN A 209 -9.23 -13.42 -26.57
C GLN A 209 -9.46 -12.15 -25.72
N GLN A 210 -9.18 -12.20 -24.42
CA GLN A 210 -9.26 -11.05 -23.54
C GLN A 210 -8.22 -9.99 -23.89
N GLU A 211 -7.00 -10.38 -24.25
CA GLU A 211 -5.96 -9.43 -24.67
C GLU A 211 -6.32 -8.74 -25.98
N GLN A 212 -6.85 -9.47 -26.97
CA GLN A 212 -7.34 -8.92 -28.23
C GLN A 212 -8.50 -7.95 -28.00
N TRP A 213 -9.51 -8.39 -27.26
CA TRP A 213 -10.65 -7.55 -26.89
C TRP A 213 -10.20 -6.27 -26.18
N LEU A 214 -9.28 -6.38 -25.21
CA LEU A 214 -8.77 -5.22 -24.48
C LEU A 214 -8.04 -4.24 -25.39
N ALA A 215 -7.29 -4.73 -26.38
CA ALA A 215 -6.62 -3.89 -27.37
C ALA A 215 -7.60 -3.14 -28.28
N GLU A 216 -8.74 -3.75 -28.61
CA GLU A 216 -9.81 -3.14 -29.42
C GLU A 216 -10.58 -2.06 -28.65
N VAL A 217 -10.93 -2.32 -27.38
CA VAL A 217 -11.75 -1.39 -26.57
C VAL A 217 -10.93 -0.28 -25.91
N THR A 218 -9.61 -0.46 -25.76
CA THR A 218 -8.75 0.56 -25.17
C THR A 218 -8.61 1.77 -26.11
N LEU A 219 -9.10 2.94 -25.66
CA LEU A 219 -8.92 4.17 -26.43
C LEU A 219 -7.44 4.52 -26.61
N GLN A 220 -7.07 5.03 -27.78
CA GLN A 220 -5.71 5.49 -28.11
C GLN A 220 -5.11 6.48 -27.08
N LYS A 221 -5.95 7.18 -26.31
CA LYS A 221 -5.53 8.17 -25.29
C LYS A 221 -5.23 7.55 -23.92
N VAL A 222 -5.49 6.26 -23.72
CA VAL A 222 -5.20 5.51 -22.48
C VAL A 222 -4.17 4.43 -22.80
N PRO A 223 -3.04 4.35 -22.08
CA PRO A 223 -2.06 3.31 -22.31
C PRO A 223 -2.65 1.91 -22.03
N LEU A 224 -2.41 0.94 -22.92
CA LEU A 224 -2.93 -0.43 -22.80
C LEU A 224 -2.53 -1.12 -21.49
N HIS A 225 -1.32 -0.87 -20.97
CA HIS A 225 -0.91 -1.45 -19.70
C HIS A 225 -1.77 -0.96 -18.51
N VAL A 226 -2.36 0.24 -18.60
CA VAL A 226 -3.26 0.78 -17.56
C VAL A 226 -4.58 0.02 -17.59
N THR A 227 -5.23 -0.10 -18.75
CA THR A 227 -6.50 -0.84 -18.88
C THR A 227 -6.32 -2.31 -18.55
N ARG A 228 -5.19 -2.92 -18.95
CA ARG A 228 -4.81 -4.28 -18.58
C ARG A 228 -4.71 -4.47 -17.07
N THR A 229 -4.01 -3.56 -16.39
CA THR A 229 -3.84 -3.62 -14.93
C THR A 229 -5.18 -3.58 -14.21
N ILE A 230 -6.10 -2.69 -14.62
CA ILE A 230 -7.41 -2.57 -13.97
C ILE A 230 -8.26 -3.82 -14.26
N PHE A 231 -8.20 -4.36 -15.48
CA PHE A 231 -8.95 -5.55 -15.85
C PHE A 231 -8.45 -6.81 -15.13
N GLU A 232 -7.13 -7.01 -15.05
CA GLU A 232 -6.53 -8.08 -14.24
C GLU A 232 -6.97 -7.96 -12.77
N TYR A 233 -6.92 -6.74 -12.22
CA TYR A 233 -7.39 -6.48 -10.86
C TYR A 233 -8.88 -6.83 -10.68
N TYR A 234 -9.73 -6.44 -11.63
CA TYR A 234 -11.16 -6.74 -11.61
C TYR A 234 -11.41 -8.24 -11.61
N LEU A 235 -10.82 -8.98 -12.54
CA LEU A 235 -10.98 -10.44 -12.64
C LEU A 235 -10.52 -11.15 -11.35
N ALA A 236 -9.48 -10.62 -10.71
CA ALA A 236 -8.92 -11.20 -9.50
C ALA A 236 -9.77 -10.94 -8.25
N ASN A 237 -10.48 -9.80 -8.19
CA ASN A 237 -11.09 -9.29 -6.96
C ASN A 237 -12.60 -9.02 -7.07
N LYS A 238 -13.25 -9.38 -8.19
CA LYS A 238 -14.71 -9.32 -8.33
C LYS A 238 -15.35 -10.33 -7.35
N PRO A 239 -16.28 -9.90 -6.48
CA PRO A 239 -17.02 -10.81 -5.62
C PRO A 239 -17.85 -11.81 -6.43
N ALA A 240 -18.14 -12.97 -5.85
CA ALA A 240 -18.94 -14.00 -6.52
C ALA A 240 -20.41 -13.59 -6.68
N ASP A 241 -20.92 -12.80 -5.75
CA ASP A 241 -22.31 -12.34 -5.64
C ASP A 241 -22.55 -10.95 -6.25
N SER A 242 -21.53 -10.34 -6.85
CA SER A 242 -21.59 -8.99 -7.42
C SER A 242 -20.81 -8.88 -8.72
N ASP A 243 -21.29 -8.06 -9.64
CA ASP A 243 -20.52 -7.65 -10.82
C ASP A 243 -19.64 -6.42 -10.55
N TRP A 244 -19.78 -5.81 -9.36
CA TRP A 244 -19.05 -4.63 -8.94
C TRP A 244 -17.85 -5.00 -8.08
N CYS A 245 -16.70 -4.40 -8.40
CA CYS A 245 -15.47 -4.52 -7.65
C CYS A 245 -15.01 -3.14 -7.17
N VAL A 246 -14.51 -3.05 -5.94
CA VAL A 246 -13.87 -1.83 -5.43
C VAL A 246 -12.46 -1.73 -6.02
N LEU A 247 -12.16 -0.61 -6.71
CA LEU A 247 -10.83 -0.37 -7.26
C LEU A 247 -10.04 0.54 -6.30
N PRO A 248 -8.94 0.07 -5.70
CA PRO A 248 -8.09 0.89 -4.85
C PRO A 248 -7.21 1.79 -5.73
N VAL A 249 -7.81 2.82 -6.34
CA VAL A 249 -7.18 3.70 -7.35
C VAL A 249 -5.78 4.12 -6.94
N THR A 250 -5.62 4.58 -5.70
CA THR A 250 -4.34 4.99 -5.11
C THR A 250 -3.25 3.91 -5.18
N ASN A 251 -3.58 2.67 -4.84
CA ASN A 251 -2.63 1.56 -4.84
C ASN A 251 -2.36 1.06 -6.26
N VAL A 252 -3.35 1.14 -7.17
CA VAL A 252 -3.13 0.88 -8.60
C VAL A 252 -2.19 1.93 -9.20
N GLU A 253 -2.35 3.21 -8.84
CA GLU A 253 -1.41 4.28 -9.23
C GLU A 253 0.01 4.03 -8.71
N ALA A 254 0.12 3.57 -7.47
CA ALA A 254 1.39 3.20 -6.87
C ALA A 254 2.08 2.04 -7.60
N TYR A 255 1.31 1.01 -7.97
CA TYR A 255 1.78 -0.09 -8.80
C TYR A 255 2.22 0.37 -10.20
N LEU A 256 1.46 1.27 -10.82
CA LEU A 256 1.76 1.85 -12.14
C LEU A 256 2.91 2.88 -12.10
N GLY A 257 3.35 3.30 -10.92
CA GLY A 257 4.34 4.37 -10.75
C GLY A 257 3.86 5.74 -11.26
N SER A 258 2.54 5.98 -11.27
CA SER A 258 1.92 7.15 -11.90
C SER A 258 0.61 7.54 -11.25
N SER A 259 0.45 8.83 -10.90
CA SER A 259 -0.79 9.41 -10.36
C SER A 259 -1.81 9.82 -11.44
N ALA A 260 -1.70 9.24 -12.64
CA ALA A 260 -2.51 9.63 -13.79
C ALA A 260 -3.82 8.84 -13.90
N LEU A 261 -3.96 7.72 -13.18
CA LEU A 261 -5.14 6.86 -13.27
C LEU A 261 -6.40 7.62 -12.84
N GLY A 262 -6.45 8.13 -11.60
CA GLY A 262 -7.61 8.87 -11.08
C GLY A 262 -7.84 10.20 -11.79
N ARG A 263 -6.75 10.91 -12.10
CA ARG A 263 -6.83 12.27 -12.66
C ARG A 263 -7.16 12.30 -14.15
N MET A 264 -6.63 11.35 -14.92
CA MET A 264 -6.63 11.41 -16.39
C MET A 264 -7.31 10.21 -17.03
N TYR A 265 -7.01 8.99 -16.59
CA TYR A 265 -7.39 7.79 -17.32
C TYR A 265 -8.79 7.31 -16.96
N ILE A 266 -9.18 7.28 -15.68
CA ILE A 266 -10.52 6.86 -15.24
C ILE A 266 -11.64 7.61 -15.97
N LYS A 267 -11.51 8.93 -16.10
CA LYS A 267 -12.49 9.78 -16.81
C LYS A 267 -12.55 9.56 -18.32
N LYS A 268 -11.55 8.86 -18.88
CA LYS A 268 -11.43 8.55 -20.30
C LYS A 268 -11.66 7.08 -20.58
N LEU A 269 -11.92 6.25 -19.56
CA LEU A 269 -12.32 4.88 -19.78
C LEU A 269 -13.69 4.92 -20.47
N PRO A 270 -13.84 4.40 -21.70
CA PRO A 270 -15.15 4.31 -22.32
C PRO A 270 -16.15 3.55 -21.45
N GLU A 271 -17.38 4.03 -21.40
CA GLU A 271 -18.52 3.33 -20.75
C GLU A 271 -18.79 1.96 -21.38
N LEU A 272 -18.22 1.70 -22.57
CA LEU A 272 -18.28 0.43 -23.29
C LEU A 272 -17.58 -0.74 -22.58
N PHE A 273 -16.66 -0.50 -21.64
CA PHE A 273 -15.97 -1.59 -20.91
C PHE A 273 -15.95 -1.41 -19.39
N VAL A 274 -16.26 -0.21 -18.87
CA VAL A 274 -16.27 0.06 -17.42
C VAL A 274 -17.45 0.94 -17.03
N GLU A 275 -18.28 0.44 -16.13
CA GLU A 275 -19.27 1.24 -15.41
C GLU A 275 -18.70 1.67 -14.06
N ARG A 276 -18.91 2.93 -13.67
CA ARG A 276 -18.48 3.49 -12.38
C ARG A 276 -19.68 3.89 -11.54
N LYS A 277 -19.70 3.44 -10.29
CA LYS A 277 -20.70 3.83 -9.29
C LYS A 277 -19.99 4.41 -8.09
N CYS A 278 -20.42 5.60 -7.66
CA CYS A 278 -20.03 6.14 -6.36
C CYS A 278 -20.83 5.39 -5.29
N ALA A 279 -20.18 4.52 -4.53
CA ALA A 279 -20.72 4.05 -3.26
C ALA A 279 -20.52 5.19 -2.26
N GLY A 280 -21.55 5.51 -1.46
CA GLY A 280 -21.44 6.58 -0.45
C GLY A 280 -20.17 6.45 0.41
N GLY A 281 -19.66 7.59 0.91
CA GLY A 281 -18.41 7.60 1.69
C GLY A 281 -17.12 7.73 0.86
N GLY A 282 -17.22 8.07 -0.43
CA GLY A 282 -16.05 8.32 -1.29
C GLY A 282 -15.40 7.05 -1.86
N VAL A 283 -16.10 5.91 -1.79
CA VAL A 283 -15.66 4.64 -2.36
C VAL A 283 -16.17 4.51 -3.79
N GLU A 284 -15.28 4.16 -4.71
CA GLU A 284 -15.61 3.99 -6.11
C GLU A 284 -15.65 2.50 -6.48
N MET A 285 -16.80 2.08 -7.01
CA MET A 285 -17.01 0.72 -7.50
C MET A 285 -17.02 0.71 -9.01
N TYR A 286 -16.46 -0.35 -9.57
CA TYR A 286 -16.27 -0.54 -10.99
C TYR A 286 -16.83 -1.90 -11.42
N ARG A 287 -17.57 -1.91 -12.52
CA ARG A 287 -18.01 -3.14 -13.20
C ARG A 287 -17.38 -3.16 -14.58
N PHE A 288 -16.76 -4.28 -14.95
CA PHE A 288 -16.28 -4.48 -16.31
C PHE A 288 -17.26 -5.32 -17.10
N PHE A 289 -17.50 -4.93 -18.35
CA PHE A 289 -18.26 -5.75 -19.31
C PHE A 289 -17.24 -6.63 -20.03
N SER A 290 -17.21 -7.93 -19.72
CA SER A 290 -16.32 -8.92 -20.34
C SER A 290 -17.12 -10.05 -20.96
#